data_AF-A0A7Y3BK85-F1
#
_entry.id   AF-A0A7Y3BK85-F1
#
_cell.length_a   1.000
_cell.length_b   1.000
_cell.length_c   1.000
_cell.angle_alpha   90.00
_cell.angle_beta   90.00
_cell.angle_gamma   90.00
#
_symmetry.space_group_name_H-M   'P 1'
#
loop_
_entity.id
_entity.type
_entity.pdbx_description
1 polymer ?
#
loop_
_entity_poly.entity_id
_entity_poly.type
_entity_poly.pdbx_seq_one_letter_code
_entity_poly.pdbx_strand_id
1 'polypeptide(L)'
;MKRVIALTLLLFLVFTYSSLLAQDTEESVEPGFFVMSYNKVQMGEVSKVNALFDSITVPILDELKGEGKLLGFGQLNHYWGDEWNVNVFYITEDHASFITFWDEFVKRIGEKHTDAFSNIASYFQAHKDNMYFIRHMK
;
A
#
# COMPACT_ATOMS: atom_id res chain seq x y z
N MET A 1 -1.25 -61.69 6.97
CA MET A 1 -0.52 -60.72 7.83
C MET A 1 0.27 -59.69 7.03
N LYS A 2 1.28 -60.07 6.20
CA LYS A 2 2.10 -59.11 5.43
C LYS A 2 1.31 -58.14 4.53
N ARG A 3 0.24 -58.63 3.88
CA ARG A 3 -0.65 -57.81 3.02
C ARG A 3 -1.52 -56.82 3.81
N VAL A 4 -1.87 -57.14 5.05
CA VAL A 4 -2.66 -56.26 5.93
C VAL A 4 -1.78 -55.13 6.45
N ILE A 5 -0.56 -55.45 6.88
CA ILE A 5 0.44 -54.48 7.35
C ILE A 5 0.80 -53.47 6.23
N ALA A 6 0.95 -53.94 4.99
CA ALA A 6 1.22 -53.06 3.85
C ALA A 6 0.06 -52.10 3.56
N LEU A 7 -1.19 -52.54 3.72
CA LEU A 7 -2.37 -51.71 3.52
C LEU A 7 -2.52 -50.65 4.62
N THR A 8 -2.21 -51.00 5.87
CA THR A 8 -2.23 -50.07 7.01
C THR A 8 -1.15 -49.00 6.87
N LEU A 9 0.06 -49.37 6.42
CA LEU A 9 1.14 -48.42 6.15
C LEU A 9 0.81 -47.47 5.00
N LEU A 10 0.18 -47.96 3.93
CA LEU A 10 -0.24 -47.14 2.80
C LEU A 10 -1.31 -46.11 3.21
N LEU A 11 -2.30 -46.53 4.02
CA LEU A 11 -3.34 -45.64 4.54
C LEU A 11 -2.79 -44.59 5.50
N PHE A 12 -1.80 -44.94 6.34
CA PHE A 12 -1.11 -43.99 7.21
C PHE A 12 -0.34 -42.94 6.39
N LEU A 13 0.32 -43.36 5.30
CA LEU A 13 1.04 -42.48 4.39
C LEU A 13 0.10 -41.52 3.64
N VAL A 14 -1.07 -42.00 3.21
CA VAL A 14 -2.09 -41.14 2.58
C VAL A 14 -2.62 -40.11 3.57
N PHE A 15 -2.90 -40.51 4.82
CA PHE A 15 -3.38 -39.59 5.86
C PHE A 15 -2.36 -38.51 6.24
N THR A 16 -1.07 -38.84 6.34
CA THR A 16 -0.01 -37.86 6.67
C THR A 16 0.31 -36.91 5.51
N TYR A 17 0.18 -37.36 4.26
CA TYR A 17 0.33 -36.48 3.09
C TYR A 17 -0.84 -35.50 2.96
N SER A 18 -2.07 -35.92 3.24
CA SER A 18 -3.22 -35.01 3.20
C SER A 18 -3.14 -33.90 4.26
N SER A 19 -2.59 -34.15 5.44
CA SER A 19 -2.38 -33.09 6.45
C SER A 19 -1.28 -32.10 6.08
N LEU A 20 -0.32 -32.49 5.23
CA LEU A 20 0.79 -31.64 4.80
C LEU A 20 0.41 -30.73 3.61
N LEU A 21 -0.63 -31.12 2.85
CA LEU A 21 -1.22 -30.32 1.77
C LEU A 21 -2.45 -29.53 2.22
N ALA A 22 -3.08 -29.88 3.35
CA ALA A 22 -4.23 -29.18 3.92
C ALA A 22 -3.84 -27.96 4.77
N GLN A 23 -2.59 -27.51 4.73
CA GLN A 23 -2.30 -26.11 5.00
C GLN A 23 -2.71 -25.30 3.76
N ASP A 24 -4.00 -25.37 3.44
CA ASP A 24 -4.70 -24.23 2.89
C ASP A 24 -4.43 -23.13 3.92
N THR A 25 -3.42 -22.32 3.62
CA THR A 25 -3.46 -20.95 4.10
C THR A 25 -4.82 -20.47 3.61
N GLU A 26 -5.78 -20.31 4.53
CA GLU A 26 -6.76 -19.27 4.33
C GLU A 26 -5.88 -18.07 4.01
N GLU A 27 -5.74 -17.79 2.72
CA GLU A 27 -5.27 -16.53 2.22
C GLU A 27 -6.33 -15.59 2.78
N SER A 28 -6.09 -15.13 4.01
CA SER A 28 -6.76 -13.97 4.54
C SER A 28 -6.43 -12.96 3.47
N VAL A 29 -7.41 -12.65 2.62
CA VAL A 29 -7.34 -11.52 1.71
C VAL A 29 -6.99 -10.38 2.64
N GLU A 30 -5.70 -10.04 2.69
CA GLU A 30 -5.18 -9.02 3.57
C GLU A 30 -6.06 -7.81 3.24
N PRO A 31 -6.72 -7.17 4.22
CA PRO A 31 -7.72 -6.13 3.98
C PRO A 31 -7.21 -4.85 3.26
N GLY A 32 -6.07 -4.94 2.58
CA GLY A 32 -5.29 -3.89 1.96
C GLY A 32 -4.03 -3.60 2.78
N PHE A 33 -2.97 -3.22 2.08
CA PHE A 33 -1.79 -2.60 2.64
C PHE A 33 -1.95 -1.08 2.60
N PHE A 34 -1.85 -0.43 3.76
CA PHE A 34 -2.09 1.00 3.92
C PHE A 34 -0.78 1.72 4.19
N VAL A 35 -0.45 2.70 3.34
CA VAL A 35 0.72 3.56 3.50
C VAL A 35 0.25 4.98 3.80
N MET A 36 0.84 5.60 4.80
CA MET A 36 0.57 6.99 5.19
C MET A 36 1.86 7.79 5.23
N SER A 37 1.89 8.85 4.43
CA SER A 37 2.94 9.86 4.46
C SER A 37 2.43 11.09 5.21
N TYR A 38 3.06 11.37 6.34
CA TYR A 38 2.78 12.54 7.16
C TYR A 38 3.74 13.66 6.79
N ASN A 39 3.23 14.84 6.40
CA ASN A 39 4.08 15.97 6.03
C ASN A 39 3.72 17.22 6.82
N LYS A 40 4.75 17.88 7.34
CA LYS A 40 4.63 19.16 8.04
C LYS A 40 4.96 20.29 7.08
N VAL A 41 3.97 21.11 6.77
CA VAL A 41 4.04 22.25 5.86
C VAL A 41 3.88 23.54 6.66
N GLN A 42 4.55 24.62 6.26
CA GLN A 42 4.28 25.93 6.85
C GLN A 42 2.81 26.32 6.59
N MET A 43 2.09 26.77 7.62
CA MET A 43 0.64 27.00 7.53
C MET A 43 0.22 27.91 6.36
N GLY A 44 1.02 28.96 6.05
CA GLY A 44 0.76 29.85 4.92
C GLY A 44 0.91 29.21 3.54
N GLU A 45 1.58 28.07 3.44
CA GLU A 45 1.86 27.36 2.18
C GLU A 45 0.94 26.14 1.96
N VAL A 46 0.12 25.75 2.95
CA VAL A 46 -0.75 24.56 2.87
C VAL A 46 -1.65 24.60 1.63
N SER A 47 -2.30 25.73 1.37
CA SER A 47 -3.20 25.86 0.19
C SER A 47 -2.44 25.69 -1.13
N LYS A 48 -1.19 26.14 -1.18
CA LYS A 48 -0.34 26.02 -2.36
C LYS A 48 0.10 24.58 -2.57
N VAL A 49 0.49 23.88 -1.51
CA VAL A 49 0.84 22.45 -1.57
C VAL A 49 -0.36 21.62 -2.02
N ASN A 50 -1.56 21.91 -1.52
CA ASN A 50 -2.78 21.24 -1.96
C ASN A 50 -3.04 21.45 -3.47
N ALA A 51 -2.93 22.69 -3.95
CA ALA A 51 -3.08 22.97 -5.38
C ALA A 51 -2.02 22.26 -6.25
N LEU A 52 -0.79 22.14 -5.76
CA LEU A 52 0.26 21.36 -6.44
C LEU A 52 -0.10 19.86 -6.47
N PHE A 53 -0.58 19.31 -5.35
CA PHE A 53 -1.00 17.92 -5.29
C PHE A 53 -2.18 17.63 -6.25
N ASP A 54 -3.20 18.49 -6.24
CA ASP A 54 -4.37 18.39 -7.11
C ASP A 54 -4.01 18.45 -8.61
N SER A 55 -3.03 19.27 -8.97
CA SER A 55 -2.65 19.49 -10.37
C SER A 55 -1.63 18.48 -10.90
N ILE A 56 -0.75 17.96 -10.05
CA ILE A 56 0.37 17.11 -10.45
C ILE A 56 0.13 15.65 -10.05
N THR A 57 -0.23 15.43 -8.79
CA THR A 57 -0.24 14.09 -8.20
C THR A 57 -1.55 13.37 -8.45
N VAL A 58 -2.69 14.04 -8.23
CA VAL A 58 -4.03 13.42 -8.39
C VAL A 58 -4.25 12.82 -9.78
N PRO A 59 -3.95 13.49 -10.91
CA PRO A 59 -4.20 12.92 -12.24
C PRO A 59 -3.42 11.62 -12.49
N ILE A 60 -2.18 11.55 -12.01
CA ILE A 60 -1.35 10.34 -12.17
C ILE A 60 -1.86 9.22 -11.26
N LEU A 61 -2.24 9.53 -10.02
CA LEU A 61 -2.81 8.53 -9.12
C LEU A 61 -4.15 7.99 -9.62
N ASP A 62 -4.99 8.82 -10.25
CA ASP A 62 -6.23 8.40 -10.89
C ASP A 62 -5.97 7.46 -12.08
N GLU A 63 -4.98 7.75 -12.93
CA GLU A 63 -4.55 6.85 -14.00
C GLU A 63 -4.09 5.49 -13.44
N LEU A 64 -3.21 5.50 -12.44
CA LEU A 64 -2.68 4.29 -11.82
C LEU A 64 -3.78 3.46 -11.14
N LYS A 65 -4.79 4.11 -10.55
CA LYS A 65 -5.96 3.45 -9.97
C LYS A 65 -6.83 2.84 -11.06
N GLY A 66 -7.05 3.54 -12.17
CA GLY A 66 -7.76 3.01 -13.34
C GLY A 66 -7.07 1.79 -13.96
N GLU A 67 -5.74 1.72 -13.86
CA GLU A 67 -4.93 0.56 -14.27
C GLU A 67 -4.87 -0.57 -13.24
N GLY A 68 -5.51 -0.40 -12.07
CA GLY A 68 -5.51 -1.40 -10.99
C GLY A 68 -4.19 -1.51 -10.22
N LYS A 69 -3.29 -0.53 -10.31
CA LYS A 69 -2.00 -0.57 -9.59
C LYS A 69 -2.12 -0.23 -8.11
N LEU A 70 -3.21 0.41 -7.71
CA LEU A 70 -3.58 0.69 -6.33
C LEU A 70 -5.09 0.63 -6.18
N LEU A 71 -5.54 0.31 -4.97
CA LEU A 71 -6.96 0.21 -4.61
C LEU A 71 -7.56 1.58 -4.30
N GLY A 72 -6.75 2.50 -3.74
CA GLY A 72 -7.19 3.84 -3.42
C GLY A 72 -6.07 4.73 -2.93
N PHE A 73 -6.34 6.03 -2.88
CA PHE A 73 -5.45 7.05 -2.35
C PHE A 73 -6.27 8.22 -1.83
N GLY A 74 -5.62 9.14 -1.12
CA GLY A 74 -6.20 10.43 -0.79
C GLY A 74 -5.22 11.37 -0.12
N GLN A 75 -5.62 12.63 -0.05
CA GLN A 75 -4.92 13.70 0.66
C GLN A 75 -5.77 14.17 1.85
N LEU A 76 -5.12 14.45 2.96
CA LEU A 76 -5.74 14.87 4.21
C LEU A 76 -5.09 16.18 4.66
N ASN A 77 -5.91 17.20 4.89
CA ASN A 77 -5.50 18.36 5.67
C ASN A 77 -5.81 18.09 7.14
N HIS A 78 -4.87 18.46 8.01
CA HIS A 78 -5.09 18.31 9.44
C HIS A 78 -6.11 19.32 9.96
N TYR A 79 -7.05 18.81 10.76
CA TYR A 79 -8.06 19.63 11.42
C TYR A 79 -7.79 19.80 12.91
N TRP A 80 -7.43 18.73 13.62
CA TRP A 80 -7.19 18.74 15.05
C TRP A 80 -6.33 17.56 15.49
N GLY A 81 -5.38 17.79 16.43
CA GLY A 81 -4.40 16.79 16.87
C GLY A 81 -2.96 17.30 16.87
N ASP A 82 -2.15 16.79 15.96
CA ASP A 82 -0.69 16.88 15.89
C ASP A 82 -0.18 17.97 14.91
N GLU A 83 1.12 17.93 14.59
CA GLU A 83 1.79 18.88 13.69
C GLU A 83 1.77 18.52 12.21
N TRP A 84 1.21 17.36 11.82
CA TRP A 84 1.28 16.83 10.46
C TRP A 84 0.08 17.31 9.64
N ASN A 85 0.26 18.42 8.91
CA ASN A 85 -0.85 19.20 8.37
C ASN A 85 -1.20 18.96 6.90
N VAL A 86 -0.37 18.25 6.14
CA VAL A 86 -0.67 17.79 4.78
C VAL A 86 -0.23 16.34 4.65
N ASN A 87 -1.17 15.41 4.70
CA ASN A 87 -0.88 13.98 4.71
C ASN A 87 -1.43 13.31 3.46
N VAL A 88 -0.79 12.24 3.03
CA VAL A 88 -1.20 11.47 1.85
C VAL A 88 -1.24 10.00 2.21
N PHE A 89 -2.28 9.28 1.79
CA PHE A 89 -2.35 7.84 1.97
C PHE A 89 -2.53 7.10 0.65
N TYR A 90 -2.09 5.84 0.65
CA TYR A 90 -2.25 4.89 -0.44
C TYR A 90 -2.74 3.55 0.12
N ILE A 91 -3.56 2.86 -0.66
CA ILE A 91 -4.07 1.51 -0.36
C ILE A 91 -3.72 0.61 -1.53
N THR A 92 -3.01 -0.47 -1.28
CA THR A 92 -2.67 -1.51 -2.25
C THR A 92 -3.08 -2.88 -1.74
N GLU A 93 -2.99 -3.92 -2.56
CA GLU A 93 -3.33 -5.28 -2.14
C GLU A 93 -2.37 -5.76 -1.05
N ASP A 94 -1.07 -5.67 -1.32
CA ASP A 94 -0.02 -6.03 -0.37
C ASP A 94 1.18 -5.06 -0.45
N HIS A 95 2.24 -5.38 0.30
CA HIS A 95 3.48 -4.61 0.30
C HIS A 95 4.22 -4.65 -1.05
N ALA A 96 4.24 -5.79 -1.75
CA ALA A 96 4.89 -5.90 -3.06
C ALA A 96 4.15 -5.09 -4.14
N SER A 97 2.82 -5.07 -4.08
CA SER A 97 1.99 -4.18 -4.88
C SER A 97 2.33 -2.71 -4.61
N PHE A 98 2.51 -2.32 -3.34
CA PHE A 98 2.93 -0.96 -2.99
C PHE A 98 4.27 -0.57 -3.63
N ILE A 99 5.29 -1.41 -3.51
CA ILE A 99 6.60 -1.13 -4.12
C ILE A 99 6.48 -0.94 -5.64
N THR A 100 5.75 -1.83 -6.30
CA THR A 100 5.53 -1.76 -7.75
C THR A 100 4.76 -0.51 -8.16
N PHE A 101 3.71 -0.16 -7.42
CA PHE A 101 2.94 1.07 -7.60
C PHE A 101 3.82 2.31 -7.42
N TRP A 102 4.61 2.35 -6.33
CA TRP A 102 5.41 3.51 -5.96
C TRP A 102 6.48 3.80 -7.00
N ASP A 103 7.17 2.78 -7.51
CA ASP A 103 8.16 2.93 -8.57
C ASP A 103 7.56 3.52 -9.85
N GLU A 104 6.39 3.02 -10.27
CA GLU A 104 5.69 3.52 -11.46
C GLU A 104 5.15 4.95 -11.23
N PHE A 105 4.64 5.24 -10.04
CA PHE A 105 4.19 6.58 -9.67
C PHE A 105 5.34 7.58 -9.73
N VAL A 106 6.48 7.27 -9.10
CA VAL A 106 7.66 8.12 -9.10
C VAL A 106 8.19 8.34 -10.52
N LYS A 107 8.23 7.28 -11.33
CA LYS A 107 8.62 7.35 -12.74
C LYS A 107 7.72 8.31 -13.53
N ARG A 108 6.39 8.14 -13.46
CA ARG A 108 5.44 8.99 -14.21
C ARG A 108 5.51 10.45 -13.81
N ILE A 109 5.67 10.73 -12.51
CA ILE A 109 5.90 12.09 -12.03
C ILE A 109 7.18 12.65 -12.65
N GLY A 110 8.28 11.89 -12.63
CA GLY A 110 9.55 12.33 -13.23
C GLY A 110 9.47 12.57 -14.75
N GLU A 111 8.69 11.77 -15.47
CA GLU A 111 8.50 11.89 -16.92
C GLU A 111 7.58 13.06 -17.30
N LYS A 112 6.46 13.26 -16.58
CA LYS A 112 5.44 14.28 -16.91
C LYS A 112 5.73 15.64 -16.29
N HIS A 113 6.40 15.65 -15.14
CA HIS A 113 6.64 16.85 -14.33
C HIS A 113 8.07 16.83 -13.78
N THR A 114 9.02 17.23 -14.63
CA THR A 114 10.42 17.38 -14.22
C THR A 114 10.51 18.28 -12.97
N ASP A 115 11.29 17.87 -11.98
CA ASP A 115 11.47 18.56 -10.69
C ASP A 115 10.23 18.65 -9.78
N ALA A 116 9.11 17.98 -10.09
CA ALA A 116 7.93 18.05 -9.22
C ALA A 116 8.20 17.58 -7.79
N PHE A 117 8.93 16.47 -7.60
CA PHE A 117 9.26 15.97 -6.27
C PHE A 117 10.14 16.95 -5.50
N SER A 118 11.19 17.50 -6.10
CA SER A 118 12.07 18.45 -5.42
C SER A 118 11.33 19.75 -5.08
N ASN A 119 10.45 20.22 -5.98
CA ASN A 119 9.63 21.40 -5.76
C ASN A 119 8.60 21.19 -4.65
N ILE A 120 7.86 20.07 -4.65
CA ILE A 120 6.87 19.78 -3.60
C ILE A 120 7.57 19.52 -2.26
N ALA A 121 8.65 18.74 -2.25
CA ALA A 121 9.41 18.43 -1.04
C ALA A 121 10.02 19.69 -0.40
N SER A 122 10.29 20.74 -1.17
CA SER A 122 10.82 22.00 -0.63
C SER A 122 9.85 22.71 0.34
N TYR A 123 8.55 22.39 0.28
CA TYR A 123 7.56 22.92 1.22
C TYR A 123 7.48 22.10 2.52
N PHE A 124 8.13 20.94 2.59
CA PHE A 124 8.04 20.03 3.73
C PHE A 124 9.15 20.34 4.74
N GLN A 125 8.74 20.80 5.93
CA GLN A 125 9.65 21.06 7.04
C GLN A 125 10.10 19.76 7.72
N ALA A 126 9.24 18.74 7.69
CA ALA A 126 9.51 17.40 8.17
C ALA A 126 8.55 16.42 7.47
N HIS A 127 8.94 15.15 7.39
CA HIS A 127 8.07 14.07 6.94
C HIS A 127 8.28 12.82 7.81
N LYS A 128 7.28 11.93 7.79
CA LYS A 128 7.34 10.59 8.39
C LYS A 128 6.43 9.66 7.60
N ASP A 129 6.96 8.52 7.18
CA ASP A 129 6.20 7.52 6.42
C ASP A 129 5.96 6.28 7.27
N ASN A 130 4.72 5.81 7.25
CA ASN A 130 4.29 4.63 7.99
C ASN A 130 3.59 3.65 7.05
N MET A 131 3.78 2.36 7.31
CA MET A 131 3.12 1.26 6.58
C MET A 131 2.37 0.36 7.56
N TYR A 132 1.19 -0.09 7.15
CA TYR A 132 0.27 -0.84 7.99
C TYR A 132 -0.42 -1.95 7.20
N PHE A 133 -0.61 -3.10 7.84
CA PHE A 133 -1.57 -4.10 7.40
C PHE A 133 -2.95 -3.71 7.94
N ILE A 134 -3.94 -3.56 7.05
CA ILE A 134 -5.30 -3.24 7.49
C ILE A 134 -5.86 -4.50 8.15
N ARG A 135 -6.23 -4.42 9.43
CA ARG A 135 -6.81 -5.58 10.14
C ARG A 135 -8.32 -5.67 10.00
N HIS A 136 -8.98 -4.52 9.86
CA HIS A 136 -10.43 -4.41 9.74
C HIS A 136 -10.79 -3.18 8.89
N MET A 137 -11.58 -3.38 7.85
CA MET A 137 -12.23 -2.34 7.04
C MET A 137 -13.65 -2.82 6.76
N LYS A 138 -14.65 -1.97 6.98
CA LYS A 138 -16.07 -2.30 6.77
C LYS A 138 -16.59 -1.58 5.54
#